data_AF-A0A2N5J9G5-F1
#
_entry.id   AF-A0A2N5J9G5-F1
#
_cell.length_a   1.000
_cell.length_b   1.000
_cell.length_c   1.000
_cell.angle_alpha   90.00
_cell.angle_beta   90.00
_cell.angle_gamma   90.00
#
_symmetry.space_group_name_H-M   'P 1'
#
loop_
_entity.id
_entity.type
_entity.pdbx_description
1 polymer ?
#
loop_
_entity_poly.entity_id
_entity_poly.type
_entity_poly.pdbx_seq_one_letter_code
_entity_poly.pdbx_strand_id
1 'polypeptide(L)'
;WDNGTESSCHLLVDEALGMLTYYADPYSSWQRGTNENRNGRIRRYLPKGTSFDDLSDADLQAIVDEINDTPLKVLGWETPNEVWYRELGKVMSKTSHPETSVALTN
;
A
#
# COMPACT_ATOMS: atom_id res chain seq x y z
N TRP A 1 2.47 6.44 -7.57
CA TRP A 1 2.88 5.49 -8.61
C TRP A 1 4.27 5.88 -9.09
N ASP A 2 5.00 5.02 -9.77
CA ASP A 2 6.25 5.42 -10.45
C ASP A 2 5.89 5.76 -11.88
N ASN A 3 6.86 6.29 -12.62
CA ASN A 3 6.66 6.64 -14.03
C ASN A 3 6.74 5.41 -14.96
N GLY A 4 6.40 4.22 -14.45
CA GLY A 4 6.27 2.99 -15.23
C GLY A 4 5.02 3.01 -16.11
N THR A 5 5.09 2.33 -17.26
CA THR A 5 4.00 2.31 -18.25
C THR A 5 2.83 1.44 -17.82
N GLU A 6 3.05 0.50 -16.89
CA GLU A 6 2.04 -0.37 -16.27
C GLU A 6 0.95 0.44 -15.58
N SER A 7 1.30 1.66 -15.20
CA SER A 7 0.52 2.63 -14.46
C SER A 7 -0.07 3.73 -15.37
N SER A 8 0.03 3.61 -16.70
CA SER A 8 -0.39 4.67 -17.63
C SER A 8 -1.89 4.97 -17.62
N CYS A 9 -2.75 3.97 -17.36
CA CYS A 9 -4.20 4.11 -17.32
C CYS A 9 -4.77 4.52 -15.94
N HIS A 10 -3.98 5.19 -15.10
CA HIS A 10 -4.35 5.59 -13.73
C HIS A 10 -5.66 6.38 -13.63
N LEU A 11 -6.01 7.17 -14.65
CA LEU A 11 -7.24 7.96 -14.69
C LEU A 11 -8.50 7.09 -14.57
N LEU A 12 -8.45 5.83 -15.02
CA LEU A 12 -9.57 4.90 -14.88
C LEU A 12 -9.86 4.55 -13.41
N VAL A 13 -8.86 4.63 -12.53
CA VAL A 13 -9.04 4.39 -11.09
C VAL A 13 -9.83 5.52 -10.46
N ASP A 14 -9.54 6.77 -10.83
CA ASP A 14 -10.29 7.94 -10.37
C ASP A 14 -11.72 7.91 -10.90
N GLU A 15 -11.91 7.64 -12.21
CA GLU A 15 -13.24 7.55 -12.81
C GLU A 15 -14.11 6.46 -12.16
N ALA A 16 -13.55 5.28 -11.91
CA ALA A 16 -14.30 4.15 -11.37
C ALA A 16 -14.55 4.24 -9.85
N LEU A 17 -13.62 4.81 -9.08
CA LEU A 17 -13.62 4.72 -7.61
C LEU A 17 -13.59 6.10 -6.91
N GLY A 18 -13.47 7.20 -7.64
CA GLY A 18 -13.28 8.55 -7.08
C GLY A 18 -11.97 8.70 -6.31
N MET A 19 -10.95 7.93 -6.66
CA MET A 19 -9.67 7.86 -5.96
C MET A 19 -8.58 8.65 -6.71
N LEU A 20 -8.10 9.72 -6.07
CA LEU A 20 -6.97 10.50 -6.57
C LEU A 20 -5.70 9.66 -6.68
N THR A 21 -5.00 9.80 -7.81
CA THR A 21 -3.74 9.13 -8.09
C THR A 21 -2.58 10.12 -8.07
N TYR A 22 -1.46 9.74 -7.45
CA TYR A 22 -0.27 10.59 -7.33
C TYR A 22 0.97 9.86 -7.88
N TYR A 23 1.90 10.58 -8.49
CA TYR A 23 3.17 10.07 -9.00
C TYR A 23 4.36 10.60 -8.20
N ALA A 24 5.42 9.81 -8.14
CA ALA A 24 6.70 10.32 -7.68
C ALA A 24 7.29 11.24 -8.76
N ASP A 25 7.88 12.35 -8.32
CA ASP A 25 8.58 13.29 -9.18
C ASP A 25 9.69 12.57 -9.99
N PRO A 26 9.97 13.01 -11.22
CA PRO A 26 11.07 12.45 -12.00
C PRO A 26 12.37 12.42 -11.20
N TYR A 27 13.10 11.30 -11.29
CA TYR A 27 14.37 11.07 -10.58
C TYR A 27 14.31 11.15 -9.05
N SER A 28 13.11 11.08 -8.46
CA SER A 28 12.90 11.23 -7.02
C SER A 28 12.56 9.92 -6.32
N SER A 29 13.45 8.92 -6.43
CA SER A 29 13.21 7.58 -5.86
C SER A 29 12.95 7.59 -4.34
N TRP A 30 13.50 8.57 -3.61
CA TRP A 30 13.31 8.71 -2.16
C TRP A 30 11.85 8.93 -1.75
N GLN A 31 11.00 9.48 -2.63
CA GLN A 31 9.55 9.63 -2.37
C GLN A 31 8.83 8.28 -2.26
N ARG A 32 9.51 7.19 -2.63
CA ARG A 32 9.02 5.81 -2.57
C ARG A 32 9.84 4.92 -1.64
N GLY A 33 10.65 5.49 -0.74
CA GLY A 33 11.56 4.73 0.12
C GLY A 33 10.87 3.60 0.91
N THR A 34 9.64 3.82 1.37
CA THR A 34 8.86 2.79 2.06
C THR A 34 8.50 1.62 1.14
N ASN A 35 8.12 1.90 -0.11
CA ASN A 35 7.78 0.88 -1.11
C ASN A 35 9.03 0.06 -1.48
N GLU A 36 10.17 0.73 -1.67
CA GLU A 36 11.44 0.06 -1.97
C GLU A 36 11.89 -0.84 -0.82
N ASN A 37 11.77 -0.38 0.43
CA ASN A 37 12.06 -1.19 1.61
C ASN A 37 11.13 -2.41 1.72
N ARG A 38 9.84 -2.25 1.38
CA ARG A 38 8.88 -3.37 1.37
C ARG A 38 9.20 -4.38 0.28
N ASN A 39 9.50 -3.91 -0.93
CA ASN A 39 9.92 -4.76 -2.05
C ASN A 39 11.20 -5.55 -1.70
N GLY A 40 12.11 -4.95 -0.93
CA GLY A 40 13.29 -5.63 -0.39
C GLY A 40 12.96 -6.82 0.52
N ARG A 41 11.88 -6.75 1.31
CA ARG A 41 11.42 -7.87 2.15
C ARG A 41 10.83 -9.00 1.32
N ILE A 42 9.97 -8.68 0.35
CA ILE A 42 9.40 -9.66 -0.59
C ILE A 42 10.53 -10.42 -1.29
N ARG A 43 11.58 -9.72 -1.71
CA ARG A 43 12.74 -10.32 -2.39
C ARG A 43 13.57 -11.29 -1.55
N ARG A 44 13.36 -11.36 -0.23
CA ARG A 44 13.98 -12.40 0.62
C ARG A 44 13.31 -13.76 0.43
N TYR A 45 12.01 -13.77 0.12
CA TYR A 45 11.24 -14.98 -0.18
C TYR A 45 11.26 -15.28 -1.68
N LEU A 46 11.13 -14.24 -2.50
CA LEU A 46 11.06 -14.33 -3.95
C LEU A 46 12.21 -13.52 -4.59
N PRO A 47 13.45 -14.08 -4.61
CA PRO A 47 14.57 -13.44 -5.29
C PRO A 47 14.24 -13.03 -6.73
N LYS A 48 14.98 -12.05 -7.25
CA LYS A 48 14.74 -11.58 -8.62
C LYS A 48 14.95 -12.73 -9.60
N GLY A 49 13.95 -12.97 -10.47
CA GLY A 49 13.97 -14.05 -11.45
C GLY A 49 13.34 -15.35 -10.96
N THR A 50 12.80 -15.40 -9.73
CA THR A 50 11.93 -16.49 -9.30
C THR A 50 10.73 -16.61 -10.26
N SER A 51 10.53 -17.81 -10.82
CA SER A 51 9.31 -18.09 -11.58
C SER A 51 8.12 -18.14 -10.63
N PHE A 52 6.98 -17.63 -11.08
CA PHE A 52 5.72 -17.72 -10.35
C PHE A 52 4.83 -18.87 -10.83
N ASP A 53 5.27 -19.65 -11.84
CA ASP A 53 4.48 -20.73 -12.43
C ASP A 53 4.12 -21.83 -11.42
N ASP A 54 5.02 -22.10 -10.46
CA ASP A 54 4.87 -23.14 -9.44
C ASP A 54 4.38 -22.59 -8.08
N LEU A 55 4.09 -21.29 -7.98
CA LEU A 55 3.59 -20.67 -6.75
C LEU A 55 2.08 -20.66 -6.74
N SER A 56 1.48 -21.24 -5.70
CA SER A 56 0.06 -21.09 -5.47
C SER A 56 -0.27 -19.75 -4.82
N ASP A 57 -1.52 -19.32 -4.94
CA ASP A 57 -2.03 -18.16 -4.21
C ASP A 57 -1.83 -18.31 -2.68
N ALA A 58 -1.89 -19.54 -2.17
CA ALA A 58 -1.65 -19.82 -0.75
C ALA A 58 -0.19 -19.59 -0.36
N ASP A 59 0.78 -19.93 -1.23
CA ASP A 59 2.19 -19.65 -0.99
C ASP A 59 2.46 -18.14 -0.97
N LEU A 60 1.86 -17.41 -1.92
CA LEU A 60 1.95 -15.95 -1.96
C LEU A 60 1.31 -15.31 -0.73
N GLN A 61 0.15 -15.82 -0.30
CA GLN A 61 -0.55 -15.32 0.88
C GLN A 61 0.27 -15.55 2.14
N ALA A 62 0.90 -16.72 2.31
CA ALA A 62 1.76 -17.00 3.45
C ALA A 62 2.93 -15.99 3.56
N ILE A 63 3.54 -15.62 2.43
CA ILE A 63 4.58 -14.59 2.39
C ILE A 63 4.02 -13.22 2.79
N VAL A 64 2.82 -12.87 2.28
CA VAL A 64 2.16 -11.60 2.61
C VAL A 64 1.82 -11.52 4.09
N ASP A 65 1.27 -12.59 4.66
CA ASP A 65 0.90 -12.69 6.08
C ASP A 65 2.13 -12.52 6.96
N GLU A 66 3.21 -13.28 6.69
CA GLU A 66 4.45 -13.15 7.46
C GLU A 66 5.04 -11.73 7.40
N ILE A 67 5.03 -11.09 6.22
CA ILE A 67 5.51 -9.71 6.07
C ILE A 67 4.64 -8.72 6.84
N ASN A 68 3.31 -8.92 6.85
CA ASN A 68 2.36 -8.04 7.50
C ASN A 68 2.21 -8.28 9.01
N ASP A 69 2.64 -9.44 9.48
CA ASP A 69 2.71 -9.82 10.91
C ASP A 69 4.13 -9.67 11.48
N THR A 70 5.09 -9.18 10.69
CA THR A 70 6.44 -8.86 11.19
C THR A 70 6.48 -7.45 11.81
N PRO A 71 6.86 -7.30 13.09
CA PRO A 71 7.05 -6.01 13.74
C PRO A 71 8.03 -5.08 13.00
N LEU A 72 7.67 -3.80 12.87
CA LEU A 72 8.51 -2.79 12.22
C LEU A 72 8.92 -1.69 13.18
N LYS A 73 10.22 -1.40 13.26
CA LYS A 73 10.76 -0.30 14.08
C LYS A 73 10.11 1.06 13.77
N VAL A 74 9.79 1.34 12.51
CA VAL A 74 9.13 2.59 12.09
C VAL A 74 7.70 2.72 12.63
N LEU A 75 7.07 1.60 12.98
CA LEU A 75 5.74 1.51 13.57
C LEU A 75 5.82 1.34 15.10
N GLY A 76 6.94 1.71 15.74
CA GLY A 76 7.10 1.51 17.18
C GLY A 76 7.16 0.03 17.60
N TRP A 77 7.60 -0.85 16.70
CA TRP A 77 7.62 -2.31 16.87
C TRP A 77 6.24 -2.97 16.85
N GLU A 78 5.23 -2.31 16.31
CA GLU A 78 3.97 -2.94 15.93
C GLU A 78 4.07 -3.54 14.53
N THR A 79 3.19 -4.49 14.24
CA THR A 79 3.02 -5.11 12.92
C THR A 79 2.20 -4.19 12.00
N PRO A 80 2.43 -4.24 10.67
CA PRO A 80 1.54 -3.60 9.70
C PRO A 80 0.06 -3.90 9.92
N ASN A 81 -0.30 -5.15 10.22
CA ASN A 81 -1.69 -5.55 10.46
C ASN A 81 -2.30 -4.87 11.70
N GLU A 82 -1.59 -4.83 12.83
CA GLU A 82 -2.07 -4.14 14.05
C GLU A 82 -2.33 -2.66 13.78
N VAL A 83 -1.39 -1.98 13.12
CA VAL A 83 -1.54 -0.56 12.79
C VAL A 83 -2.68 -0.36 11.79
N TRP A 84 -2.80 -1.22 10.78
CA TRP A 84 -3.87 -1.15 9.79
C TRP A 84 -5.26 -1.23 10.43
N TYR A 85 -5.52 -2.26 11.23
CA TYR A 85 -6.83 -2.42 11.88
C TYR A 85 -7.15 -1.28 12.85
N ARG A 86 -6.15 -0.75 13.56
CA ARG A 86 -6.31 0.42 14.41
C ARG A 86 -6.69 1.67 13.63
N GLU A 87 -5.99 1.98 12.54
CA GLU A 87 -6.30 3.17 11.73
C GLU A 87 -7.65 3.01 11.02
N LEU A 88 -7.98 1.82 10.54
CA LEU A 88 -9.28 1.53 9.93
C LEU A 88 -10.44 1.78 10.91
N GLY A 89 -10.29 1.36 12.17
CA GLY A 89 -11.27 1.65 13.22
C GLY A 89 -11.48 3.15 13.47
N LYS A 90 -10.42 3.97 13.36
CA LYS A 90 -10.53 5.44 13.46
C LYS A 90 -11.28 6.05 12.28
N VAL A 91 -11.08 5.52 11.07
CA VAL A 91 -11.81 5.98 9.88
C VAL A 91 -13.30 5.66 10.02
N MET A 92 -13.63 4.40 10.33
CA MET A 92 -15.03 3.94 10.44
C MET A 92 -15.81 4.66 11.54
N SER A 93 -15.16 4.98 12.67
CA SER A 93 -15.80 5.73 13.76
C SER A 93 -16.07 7.21 13.42
N LYS A 94 -15.25 7.82 12.56
CA LYS A 94 -15.51 9.17 12.03
C LYS A 94 -16.66 9.17 11.04
N THR A 95 -16.76 8.14 10.19
CA THR A 95 -17.84 8.06 9.20
C THR A 95 -19.21 7.81 9.84
N SER A 96 -19.26 7.20 11.03
CA SER A 96 -20.50 6.98 11.78
C SER A 96 -21.01 8.20 12.56
N HIS A 97 -20.25 9.28 12.65
CA HIS A 97 -20.63 10.55 13.28
C HIS A 97 -20.53 11.70 12.25
N PRO A 98 -21.60 12.01 11.49
CA PRO A 98 -21.52 12.80 10.25
C PRO A 98 -21.35 14.33 10.42
N GLU A 99 -20.99 14.83 11.60
CA GLU A 99 -20.83 16.28 11.85
C GLU A 99 -19.46 16.80 11.38
N THR A 100 -19.21 16.78 10.06
CA THR A 100 -18.28 17.74 9.44
C THR A 100 -18.74 18.09 8.03
N SER A 101 -19.63 19.07 7.93
CA SER A 101 -19.87 19.81 6.70
C SER A 101 -18.62 20.64 6.36
N VAL A 102 -17.73 20.12 5.52
CA VAL A 102 -16.76 20.97 4.82
C VAL A 102 -17.41 21.45 3.54
N ALA A 103 -17.94 22.68 3.60
CA ALA A 103 -18.34 23.43 2.42
C ALA A 103 -17.11 23.68 1.54
N LEU A 104 -17.03 22.99 0.41
CA LEU A 104 -16.17 23.39 -0.69
C LEU A 104 -16.96 24.39 -1.54
N THR A 105 -16.68 25.67 -1.32
CA THR A 105 -17.13 26.77 -2.18
C THR A 105 -16.36 26.72 -3.51
N ASN A 106 -17.11 26.99 -4.59
CA ASN A 106 -16.72 26.94 -6.01
C ASN A 106 -15.42 27.66 -6.38
#